data_AF-A0A9Q3JFS6-F1
#
_entry.id   AF-A0A9Q3JFS6-F1
#
_cell.length_a   1.000
_cell.length_b   1.000
_cell.length_c   1.000
_cell.angle_alpha   90.00
_cell.angle_beta   90.00
_cell.angle_gamma   90.00
#
_symmetry.space_group_name_H-M   'P 1'
#
loop_
_entity.id
_entity.type
_entity.pdbx_description
1 polymer ?
#
loop_
_entity_poly.entity_id
_entity_poly.type
_entity_poly.pdbx_seq_one_letter_code
_entity_poly.pdbx_strand_id
1 'polypeptide(L)'
;MVIGTELFNKAKESYKMDKNCHILCKLLMKDCKDPSLSSELDEIWKKAYDEAIFHLLDEVHYHRTKNTCVMNLTDRTLIKTILHECHDSFVSGHLSEDKTLERVKTCSWWPNL
;
A
#
# COMPACT_ATOMS: atom_id res chain seq x y z
N MET A 1 14.29 15.47 -9.75
CA MET A 1 13.01 14.75 -9.65
C MET A 1 12.62 14.71 -8.17
N VAL A 2 11.86 15.71 -7.71
CA VAL A 2 11.59 15.95 -6.27
C VAL A 2 10.29 15.27 -5.80
N ILE A 3 9.46 14.84 -6.75
CA ILE A 3 8.12 14.26 -6.52
C ILE A 3 8.20 12.86 -5.89
N GLY A 4 9.22 12.06 -6.23
CA GLY A 4 9.36 10.70 -5.72
C GLY A 4 9.54 10.66 -4.20
N THR A 5 10.49 11.44 -3.67
CA THR A 5 10.82 11.46 -2.24
C THR A 5 9.67 11.98 -1.38
N GLU A 6 8.94 12.99 -1.86
CA GLU A 6 7.80 13.56 -1.13
C GLU A 6 6.66 12.54 -0.99
N LEU A 7 6.38 11.77 -2.04
CA LEU A 7 5.37 10.71 -2.01
C LEU A 7 5.73 9.63 -0.96
N PHE A 8 6.96 9.14 -1.00
CA PHE A 8 7.41 8.13 -0.04
C PHE A 8 7.38 8.64 1.40
N ASN A 9 7.81 9.89 1.64
CA ASN A 9 7.76 10.47 2.97
C ASN A 9 6.32 10.62 3.49
N LYS A 10 5.38 11.07 2.64
CA LYS A 10 3.97 11.14 3.01
C LYS A 10 3.39 9.78 3.34
N ALA A 11 3.73 8.74 2.56
CA ALA A 11 3.30 7.38 2.83
C ALA A 11 3.84 6.87 4.18
N LYS A 12 5.14 7.09 4.47
CA LYS A 12 5.75 6.74 5.75
C LYS A 12 5.05 7.41 6.93
N GLU A 13 4.76 8.71 6.82
CA GLU A 13 4.03 9.43 7.86
C GLU A 13 2.61 8.89 8.03
N SER A 14 1.92 8.50 6.95
CA SER A 14 0.57 7.94 7.05
C SER A 14 0.54 6.58 7.74
N TYR A 15 1.61 5.78 7.64
CA TYR A 15 1.69 4.48 8.34
C TYR A 15 1.72 4.63 9.85
N LYS A 16 2.28 5.73 10.39
CA LYS A 16 2.30 6.00 11.84
C LYS A 16 0.91 6.26 12.41
N MET A 17 -0.01 6.70 11.56
CA MET A 17 -1.38 7.06 11.93
C MET A 17 -2.38 5.91 11.68
N ASP A 18 -1.98 4.87 10.95
CA ASP A 18 -2.81 3.70 10.66
C ASP A 18 -2.39 2.50 11.54
N LYS A 19 -3.35 1.96 12.30
CA LYS A 19 -3.10 0.85 13.23
C LYS A 19 -2.43 -0.34 12.55
N ASN A 20 -2.96 -0.79 11.41
CA ASN A 20 -2.51 -2.01 10.74
C ASN A 20 -1.12 -1.82 10.12
N CYS A 21 -0.86 -0.66 9.51
CA CYS A 21 0.47 -0.35 8.99
C CYS A 21 1.50 -0.22 10.12
N HIS A 22 1.18 0.44 11.23
CA HIS A 22 2.11 0.50 12.36
C HIS A 22 2.46 -0.88 12.92
N ILE A 23 1.47 -1.76 13.01
CA ILE A 23 1.67 -3.17 13.39
C ILE A 23 2.53 -3.90 12.35
N LEU A 24 2.25 -3.74 11.05
CA LEU A 24 3.02 -4.32 9.96
C LEU A 24 4.48 -3.87 9.97
N CYS A 25 4.76 -2.58 10.17
CA CYS A 25 6.13 -2.08 10.31
C CYS A 25 6.88 -2.88 11.37
N LYS A 26 6.29 -3.03 12.56
CA LYS A 26 6.90 -3.77 13.66
C LYS A 26 7.08 -5.26 13.36
N LEU A 27 6.11 -5.88 12.68
CA LEU A 27 6.18 -7.29 12.29
C LEU A 27 7.27 -7.53 11.23
N LEU A 28 7.38 -6.64 10.25
CA LEU A 28 8.30 -6.77 9.12
C LEU A 28 9.73 -6.28 9.44
N MET A 29 9.91 -5.39 10.40
CA MET A 29 11.22 -4.98 10.92
C MET A 29 11.86 -6.05 11.82
N LYS A 30 11.05 -6.89 12.46
CA LYS A 30 11.54 -8.00 13.29
C LYS A 30 11.85 -9.18 12.38
N ASP A 31 13.03 -9.80 12.56
CA ASP A 31 13.36 -11.09 11.93
C ASP A 31 12.55 -12.28 12.51
N CYS A 32 11.60 -12.04 13.41
CA CYS A 32 10.79 -13.06 14.05
C CYS A 32 9.28 -12.77 13.92
N LYS A 33 8.51 -13.82 13.64
CA LYS A 33 7.05 -13.75 13.64
C LYS A 33 6.57 -13.59 15.09
N ASP A 34 5.82 -12.53 15.36
CA ASP A 34 5.20 -12.24 16.67
C ASP A 34 3.68 -12.52 16.58
N PRO A 35 3.20 -13.67 17.07
CA PRO A 35 1.80 -14.07 16.93
C PRO A 35 0.82 -13.19 17.71
N SER A 36 1.27 -12.62 18.83
CA SER A 36 0.45 -11.69 19.62
C SER A 36 0.17 -10.44 18.80
N LEU A 37 1.22 -9.88 18.21
CA LEU A 37 1.13 -8.65 17.44
C LEU A 37 0.38 -8.86 16.11
N SER A 38 0.56 -10.01 15.45
CA SER A 38 -0.17 -10.32 14.20
C SER A 38 -1.66 -10.62 14.42
N SER A 39 -2.08 -10.93 15.65
CA SER A 39 -3.50 -11.11 16.00
C SER A 39 -4.26 -9.78 16.11
N GLU A 40 -3.56 -8.66 16.25
CA GLU A 40 -4.15 -7.33 16.33
C GLU A 40 -4.45 -6.70 14.94
N LEU A 41 -3.96 -7.34 13.87
CA LEU A 41 -4.27 -6.96 12.49
C LEU A 41 -5.74 -7.25 12.16
N ASP A 42 -6.38 -6.33 11.44
CA ASP A 42 -7.72 -6.60 10.90
C ASP A 42 -7.65 -7.71 9.84
N GLU A 43 -8.76 -8.40 9.60
CA GLU A 43 -8.81 -9.65 8.83
C GLU A 43 -8.13 -9.57 7.45
N ILE A 44 -8.40 -8.52 6.67
CA ILE A 44 -7.82 -8.34 5.32
C ILE A 44 -6.28 -8.20 5.42
N TRP A 45 -5.80 -7.44 6.39
CA TRP A 45 -4.37 -7.23 6.61
C TRP A 45 -3.69 -8.47 7.15
N LYS A 46 -4.35 -9.17 8.07
CA LYS A 46 -3.86 -10.42 8.65
C LYS A 46 -3.70 -11.48 7.59
N LYS A 47 -4.71 -11.67 6.74
CA LYS A 47 -4.67 -12.63 5.64
C LYS A 47 -3.50 -12.34 4.69
N ALA A 48 -3.35 -11.08 4.26
CA ALA A 48 -2.24 -10.67 3.42
C ALA A 48 -0.87 -10.83 4.13
N TYR A 49 -0.78 -10.55 5.42
CA TYR A 49 0.46 -10.81 6.17
C TYR A 49 0.79 -12.31 6.25
N ASP A 50 -0.19 -13.15 6.56
CA ASP A 50 -0.02 -14.59 6.71
C ASP A 50 0.34 -15.26 5.36
N GLU A 51 -0.12 -14.69 4.23
CA GLU A 51 0.26 -15.08 2.87
C GLU A 51 1.68 -14.60 2.46
N ALA A 52 2.39 -13.90 3.34
CA ALA A 52 3.74 -13.35 3.11
C ALA A 52 3.83 -12.43 1.88
N ILE A 53 2.74 -11.71 1.58
CA ILE A 53 2.69 -10.79 0.43
C ILE A 53 3.14 -9.36 0.80
N PHE A 54 3.29 -9.04 2.09
CA PHE A 54 3.86 -7.75 2.52
C PHE A 54 5.39 -7.79 2.65
N HIS A 55 6.02 -6.71 2.20
CA HIS A 55 7.46 -6.47 2.31
C HIS A 55 7.70 -5.05 2.82
N LEU A 56 8.78 -4.86 3.58
CA LEU A 56 9.23 -3.56 4.04
C LEU A 56 10.57 -3.24 3.37
N LEU A 57 10.65 -2.11 2.67
CA LEU A 57 11.89 -1.61 2.07
C LEU A 57 11.96 -0.11 2.31
N ASP A 58 13.07 0.35 2.88
CA ASP A 58 13.28 1.76 3.27
C ASP A 58 12.10 2.34 4.05
N GLU A 59 11.53 1.57 4.99
CA GLU A 59 10.35 1.93 5.79
C GLU A 59 9.04 2.11 4.98
N VAL A 60 9.02 1.71 3.71
CA VAL A 60 7.84 1.72 2.86
C VAL A 60 7.25 0.31 2.76
N HIS A 61 5.94 0.21 2.94
CA HIS A 61 5.22 -1.05 2.77
C HIS A 61 4.94 -1.32 1.30
N TYR A 62 5.28 -2.53 0.87
CA TYR A 62 4.97 -3.04 -0.45
C TYR A 62 4.07 -4.27 -0.34
N HIS A 63 3.07 -4.31 -1.21
CA HIS A 63 2.22 -5.47 -1.45
C HIS A 63 2.70 -6.16 -2.73
N ARG A 64 3.09 -7.44 -2.59
CA ARG A 64 3.66 -8.25 -3.66
C ARG A 64 2.71 -9.35 -4.10
N THR A 65 2.41 -9.40 -5.38
CA THR A 65 1.77 -10.55 -6.03
C THR A 65 2.79 -11.29 -6.91
N LYS A 66 2.34 -12.33 -7.62
CA LYS A 66 3.16 -13.02 -8.62
C LYS A 66 3.70 -12.07 -9.70
N ASN A 67 2.94 -11.05 -10.06
CA ASN A 67 3.21 -10.20 -11.23
C ASN A 67 3.47 -8.73 -10.87
N THR A 68 3.24 -8.30 -9.63
CA THR A 68 3.35 -6.90 -9.22
C THR A 68 4.00 -6.75 -7.85
N CYS A 69 4.67 -5.62 -7.65
CA CYS A 69 5.14 -5.17 -6.34
C CYS A 69 4.80 -3.69 -6.24
N VAL A 70 3.80 -3.37 -5.44
CA VAL A 70 3.16 -2.05 -5.43
C VAL A 70 3.18 -1.45 -4.04
N MET A 71 3.25 -0.12 -3.96
CA MET A 71 3.26 0.57 -2.68
C MET A 71 1.89 0.47 -2.01
N ASN A 72 1.88 0.14 -0.73
CA ASN A 72 0.70 0.15 0.09
C ASN A 72 0.39 1.58 0.56
N LEU A 73 -0.87 2.00 0.46
CA LEU A 73 -1.33 3.35 0.83
C LEU A 73 -2.43 3.28 1.88
N THR A 74 -2.39 4.20 2.84
CA THR A 74 -3.44 4.34 3.86
C THR A 74 -4.05 5.73 3.91
N ASP A 75 -3.29 6.75 3.50
CA ASP A 75 -3.79 8.11 3.47
C ASP A 75 -4.77 8.33 2.30
N ARG A 76 -5.94 8.90 2.62
CA ARG A 76 -6.99 9.18 1.63
C ARG A 76 -6.57 10.21 0.59
N THR A 77 -5.69 11.14 0.93
CA THR A 77 -5.22 12.16 -0.03
C THR A 77 -4.32 11.49 -1.06
N LEU A 78 -3.37 10.65 -0.62
CA LEU A 78 -2.52 9.85 -1.49
C LEU A 78 -3.34 8.90 -2.38
N ILE A 79 -4.33 8.21 -1.82
CA ILE A 79 -5.23 7.34 -2.59
C ILE A 79 -5.96 8.14 -3.66
N LYS A 80 -6.52 9.32 -3.33
CA LYS A 80 -7.18 10.20 -4.31
C LYS A 80 -6.23 10.66 -5.40
N THR A 81 -4.98 10.98 -5.06
CA THR A 81 -3.97 11.34 -6.05
C THR A 81 -3.72 10.18 -7.02
N ILE A 82 -3.54 8.95 -6.53
CA ILE A 82 -3.35 7.78 -7.41
C ILE A 82 -4.57 7.53 -8.29
N LEU A 83 -5.79 7.62 -7.73
CA LEU A 83 -7.02 7.46 -8.50
C LEU A 83 -7.14 8.51 -9.61
N HIS A 84 -6.89 9.78 -9.28
CA HIS A 84 -6.89 10.88 -10.25
C HIS A 84 -5.86 10.64 -11.36
N GLU A 85 -4.63 10.25 -11.01
CA GLU A 85 -3.60 9.95 -12.01
C GLU A 85 -3.97 8.77 -12.92
N CYS A 86 -4.69 7.77 -12.40
CA CYS A 86 -5.11 6.61 -13.17
C CYS A 86 -6.35 6.86 -14.05
N HIS A 87 -7.23 7.80 -13.68
CA HIS A 87 -8.51 8.05 -14.36
C HIS A 87 -8.53 9.37 -15.14
N ASP A 88 -8.16 10.48 -14.52
CA ASP A 88 -8.41 11.85 -15.01
C ASP A 88 -7.17 12.55 -15.58
N SER A 89 -5.98 11.98 -15.39
CA SER A 89 -4.74 12.58 -15.92
C SER A 89 -4.80 12.67 -17.45
N PHE A 90 -4.21 13.72 -18.03
CA PHE A 90 -4.16 13.90 -19.50
C PHE A 90 -3.60 12.67 -20.23
N VAL A 91 -2.75 11.90 -19.56
CA VAL A 91 -2.10 10.67 -20.07
C VAL A 91 -2.83 9.38 -19.69
N SER A 92 -3.92 9.44 -18.92
CA SER A 92 -4.66 8.25 -18.48
C SER A 92 -5.46 7.60 -19.61
N GLY A 93 -5.87 8.40 -20.61
CA GLY A 93 -6.76 8.01 -21.68
C GLY A 93 -8.26 8.03 -21.31
N HIS A 94 -8.63 8.56 -20.13
CA HIS A 94 -10.02 8.58 -19.61
C HIS A 94 -10.65 7.18 -19.61
N LEU A 95 -10.04 6.28 -18.85
CA LEU A 95 -10.41 4.86 -18.83
C LEU A 95 -11.79 4.64 -18.22
N SER A 96 -12.46 3.54 -18.61
CA SER A 96 -13.62 3.04 -17.86
C SER A 96 -13.22 2.67 -16.42
N GLU A 97 -14.21 2.53 -15.53
CA GLU A 97 -13.98 2.14 -14.13
C GLU A 97 -13.15 0.85 -14.01
N ASP A 98 -13.54 -0.21 -14.73
CA ASP A 98 -12.81 -1.50 -14.72
C ASP A 98 -11.34 -1.34 -15.14
N LYS A 99 -11.09 -0.58 -16.22
CA LYS A 99 -9.72 -0.35 -16.72
C LYS A 99 -8.91 0.53 -15.79
N THR A 100 -9.56 1.46 -15.11
CA THR A 100 -8.94 2.29 -14.07
C THR A 100 -8.54 1.40 -12.89
N LEU A 101 -9.42 0.50 -12.46
CA LEU A 101 -9.15 -0.43 -11.37
C LEU A 101 -7.98 -1.37 -11.71
N GLU A 102 -7.94 -1.93 -12.91
CA GLU A 102 -6.81 -2.72 -13.41
C GLU A 102 -5.51 -1.93 -13.34
N ARG A 103 -5.52 -0.67 -13.79
CA ARG A 103 -4.35 0.22 -13.75
C ARG A 103 -3.91 0.48 -12.31
N VAL A 104 -4.82 0.85 -11.42
CA VAL A 104 -4.51 1.11 -10.00
C VAL A 104 -3.84 -0.11 -9.35
N LYS A 105 -4.34 -1.32 -9.62
CA LYS A 105 -3.78 -2.58 -9.10
C LYS A 105 -2.34 -2.86 -9.57
N THR A 106 -1.87 -2.19 -10.61
CA THR A 106 -0.47 -2.26 -11.07
C THR A 106 0.44 -1.20 -10.43
N CYS A 107 -0.11 -0.21 -9.72
CA CYS A 107 0.65 0.89 -9.14
C CYS A 107 0.63 0.92 -7.60
N SER A 108 -0.51 0.63 -6.98
CA SER A 108 -0.72 0.76 -5.53
C SER A 108 -1.69 -0.28 -4.98
N TRP A 109 -1.70 -0.44 -3.65
CA TRP A 109 -2.65 -1.30 -2.94
C TRP A 109 -3.18 -0.62 -1.68
N TRP A 110 -4.42 -0.91 -1.30
CA TRP A 110 -5.02 -0.59 0.00
C TRP A 110 -6.22 -1.52 0.26
N PRO A 111 -6.73 -1.63 1.51
CA PRO A 111 -7.89 -2.47 1.81
C PRO A 111 -9.14 -2.03 1.05
N ASN A 112 -9.84 -2.99 0.44
CA ASN A 112 -11.06 -2.79 -0.36
C ASN A 112 -10.87 -2.05 -1.70
N LEU A 113 -9.65 -2.08 -2.25
CA LEU A 113 -9.42 -1.85 -3.68
C LEU A 113 -9.96 -3.01 -4.52
#